data_AF-A0A1X1CTU8-F1
#
_entry.id   AF-A0A1X1CTU8-F1
#
_cell.length_a   1.000
_cell.length_b   1.000
_cell.length_c   1.000
_cell.angle_alpha   90.00
_cell.angle_beta   90.00
_cell.angle_gamma   90.00
#
_symmetry.space_group_name_H-M   'P 1'
#
loop_
_entity.id
_entity.type
_entity.pdbx_description
1 polymer ?
#
loop_
_entity_poly.entity_id
_entity_poly.type
_entity_poly.pdbx_seq_one_letter_code
_entity_poly.pdbx_strand_id
1 'polypeptide(L)'
;MIPTSLALVPLLTERQAALQAIAAVELAQQMGARPGRYPYVAAFMKQLSGASRISVKALNRIRGIYLQPREKRAPLPEWESALDAFLSTAGEVCPLPLPGELATTLFPEAVFRRAGRAKHAADKTVSHATRREQQAADYRERQLENLIRQAETELAFSTLETLRGWFAA
;
A
#
# COMPACT_ATOMS: atom_id res chain seq x y z
N MET A 1 11.22 -8.38 30.48
CA MET A 1 12.16 -7.60 29.66
C MET A 1 12.70 -8.51 28.57
N ILE A 2 12.61 -8.13 27.31
CA ILE A 2 13.24 -8.88 26.22
C ILE A 2 14.76 -8.61 26.30
N PRO A 3 15.62 -9.64 26.37
CA PRO A 3 17.08 -9.47 26.34
C PRO A 3 17.51 -8.70 25.08
N THR A 4 18.52 -7.84 25.19
CA THR A 4 19.04 -7.06 24.05
C THR A 4 19.51 -7.95 22.89
N SER A 5 19.93 -9.18 23.19
CA SER A 5 20.30 -10.21 22.21
C SER A 5 19.11 -10.79 21.42
N LEU A 6 17.88 -10.58 21.88
CA LEU A 6 16.64 -11.00 21.24
C LEU A 6 15.83 -9.82 20.69
N ALA A 7 16.33 -8.60 20.81
CA ALA A 7 15.73 -7.44 20.17
C ALA A 7 15.93 -7.54 18.66
N LEU A 8 14.87 -7.37 17.88
CA LEU A 8 14.95 -7.24 16.42
C LEU A 8 15.64 -5.91 16.08
N VAL A 9 16.98 -5.89 16.16
CA VAL A 9 17.78 -4.73 15.76
C VAL A 9 17.81 -4.72 14.23
N PRO A 10 17.36 -3.63 13.58
CA PRO A 10 17.44 -3.54 12.14
C PRO A 10 18.90 -3.56 11.70
N LEU A 11 19.21 -4.34 10.66
CA LEU A 11 20.56 -4.49 10.08
C LEU A 11 21.18 -3.17 9.62
N LEU A 12 20.36 -2.15 9.36
CA LEU A 12 20.78 -0.84 8.87
C LEU A 12 20.70 0.19 10.01
N THR A 13 21.83 0.85 10.27
CA THR A 13 21.95 1.92 11.27
C THR A 13 21.03 3.11 10.98
N GLU A 14 20.83 3.43 9.70
CA GLU A 14 19.90 4.48 9.27
C GLU A 14 18.46 4.13 9.62
N ARG A 15 18.06 2.88 9.38
CA ARG A 15 16.73 2.42 9.75
C ARG A 15 16.54 2.41 11.27
N GLN A 16 17.55 1.97 12.01
CA GLN A 16 17.53 2.04 13.47
C GLN A 16 17.32 3.47 13.96
N ALA A 17 18.08 4.42 13.40
CA ALA A 17 17.98 5.84 13.72
C ALA A 17 16.59 6.39 13.39
N ALA A 18 16.01 6.00 12.26
CA ALA A 18 14.66 6.42 11.86
C ALA A 18 13.59 5.94 12.85
N LEU A 19 13.61 4.65 13.20
CA LEU A 19 12.65 4.08 14.15
C LEU A 19 12.78 4.67 15.56
N GLN A 20 14.02 4.84 16.04
CA GLN A 20 14.27 5.48 17.33
C GLN A 20 13.86 6.95 17.35
N ALA A 21 14.08 7.67 16.24
CA ALA A 21 13.67 9.06 16.12
C ALA A 21 12.15 9.23 16.16
N ILE A 22 11.42 8.41 15.41
CA ILE A 22 9.95 8.40 15.43
C ILE A 22 9.44 8.12 16.84
N ALA A 23 9.91 7.04 17.47
CA ALA A 23 9.50 6.67 18.82
C ALA A 23 9.81 7.77 19.86
N ALA A 24 10.98 8.41 19.76
CA ALA A 24 11.37 9.49 20.67
C ALA A 24 10.48 10.73 20.51
N VAL A 25 10.13 11.11 19.27
CA VAL A 25 9.27 12.27 19.00
C VAL A 25 7.84 11.99 19.45
N GLU A 26 7.30 10.81 19.15
CA GLU A 26 5.96 10.41 19.55
C GLU A 26 5.82 10.35 21.08
N LEU A 27 6.82 9.77 21.77
CA LEU A 27 6.85 9.75 23.23
C LEU A 27 6.90 11.17 23.81
N ALA A 28 7.74 12.05 23.25
CA ALA A 28 7.82 13.43 23.70
C ALA A 28 6.49 14.18 23.50
N GLN A 29 5.80 13.96 22.38
CA GLN A 29 4.49 14.52 22.12
C GLN A 29 3.43 14.01 23.10
N GLN A 30 3.43 12.71 23.42
CA GLN A 30 2.54 12.13 24.43
C GLN A 30 2.77 12.72 25.83
N MET A 31 4.01 13.04 26.17
CA MET A 31 4.39 13.71 27.41
C MET A 31 4.09 15.23 27.41
N GLY A 32 3.48 15.75 26.35
CA GLY A 32 3.08 17.16 26.25
C GLY A 32 4.20 18.11 25.81
N ALA A 33 5.34 17.60 25.35
CA ALA A 33 6.38 18.45 24.78
C ALA A 33 5.90 19.08 23.47
N ARG A 34 6.24 20.36 23.24
CA ARG A 34 5.97 21.04 21.96
C ARG A 34 7.16 20.78 21.03
N PRO A 35 7.03 19.90 20.03
CA PRO A 35 8.10 19.70 19.06
C PRO A 35 8.44 21.01 18.32
N GLY A 36 9.70 21.15 17.92
CA GLY A 36 10.13 22.23 17.02
C GLY A 36 9.54 22.07 15.61
N ARG A 37 9.95 22.94 14.68
CA ARG A 37 9.41 22.99 13.30
C ARG A 37 9.52 21.67 12.52
N TYR A 38 10.61 20.92 12.69
CA TYR A 38 10.85 19.62 12.03
C TYR A 38 11.41 18.61 13.06
N PRO A 39 10.56 18.05 13.93
CA PRO A 39 11.00 17.27 15.08
C PRO A 39 11.52 15.89 14.70
N TYR A 40 10.91 15.25 13.69
CA TYR A 40 11.28 13.89 13.27
C TYR A 40 12.67 13.90 12.64
N VAL A 41 12.96 14.90 11.78
CA VAL A 41 14.28 14.99 11.17
C VAL A 41 15.34 15.38 12.18
N ALA A 42 15.06 16.34 13.07
CA ALA A 42 16.03 16.75 14.08
C ALA A 42 16.43 15.56 14.98
N ALA A 43 15.46 14.72 15.37
CA ALA A 43 15.71 13.49 16.12
C ALA A 43 16.48 12.46 15.28
N PHE A 44 16.09 12.28 14.02
CA PHE A 44 16.75 11.35 13.10
C PHE A 44 18.21 11.69 12.85
N MET A 45 18.50 12.94 12.53
CA MET A 45 19.87 13.41 12.27
C MET A 45 20.73 13.33 13.53
N LYS A 46 20.14 13.59 14.70
CA LYS A 46 20.81 13.42 15.99
C LYS A 46 21.24 11.96 16.21
N GLN A 47 20.39 10.99 15.86
CA GLN A 47 20.73 9.56 15.95
C GLN A 47 21.73 9.12 14.87
N LEU A 48 21.61 9.63 13.64
CA LEU A 48 22.44 9.20 12.50
C LEU A 48 23.84 9.82 12.50
N SER A 49 23.94 11.10 12.82
CA SER A 49 25.15 11.92 12.65
C SER A 49 25.66 12.56 13.95
N GLY A 50 24.89 12.49 15.04
CA GLY A 50 25.16 13.19 16.29
C GLY A 50 24.75 14.67 16.29
N ALA A 51 24.45 15.25 15.13
CA ALA A 51 24.00 16.63 14.98
C ALA A 51 22.52 16.69 14.61
N SER A 52 21.77 17.63 15.18
CA SER A 52 20.34 17.81 14.88
C SER A 52 20.07 18.53 13.55
N ARG A 53 21.04 19.27 13.02
CA ARG A 53 20.89 20.08 11.80
C ARG A 53 21.24 19.26 10.56
N ILE A 54 20.53 19.50 9.46
CA ILE A 54 20.86 18.86 8.20
C ILE A 54 22.16 19.43 7.63
N SER A 55 23.03 18.51 7.20
CA SER A 55 24.20 18.82 6.40
C SER A 55 24.27 17.88 5.20
N VAL A 56 24.86 18.35 4.10
CA VAL A 56 25.06 17.53 2.89
C VAL A 56 25.84 16.25 3.21
N LYS A 57 26.84 16.34 4.09
CA LYS A 57 27.63 15.19 4.54
C LYS A 57 26.77 14.14 5.26
N ALA A 58 25.83 14.61 6.08
CA ALA A 58 24.93 13.73 6.82
C ALA A 58 23.83 13.14 5.91
N LEU A 59 23.34 13.89 4.91
CA LEU A 59 22.44 13.37 3.89
C LEU A 59 23.11 12.27 3.05
N ASN A 60 24.36 12.47 2.64
CA ASN A 60 25.13 11.46 1.90
C ASN A 60 25.47 10.20 2.71
N ARG A 61 25.21 10.21 4.03
CA ARG A 61 25.34 9.02 4.88
C ARG A 61 24.13 8.11 4.76
N ILE A 62 23.01 8.63 4.26
CA ILE A 62 21.78 7.88 4.04
C ILE A 62 21.90 7.14 2.70
N ARG A 63 21.72 5.81 2.72
CA ARG A 63 21.74 4.99 1.52
C ARG A 63 20.65 5.43 0.54
N GLY A 64 21.04 5.57 -0.72
CA GLY A 64 20.17 6.05 -1.80
C GLY A 64 20.22 7.56 -2.02
N ILE A 65 20.76 8.34 -1.08
CA ILE A 65 20.96 9.79 -1.25
C ILE A 65 22.42 10.06 -1.61
N TYR A 66 22.66 10.49 -2.85
CA TYR A 66 23.98 10.80 -3.37
C TYR A 66 24.03 12.24 -3.88
N LEU A 67 24.18 13.21 -2.98
CA LEU A 67 24.27 14.62 -3.35
C LEU A 67 25.70 14.94 -3.78
N GLN A 68 25.90 15.26 -5.06
CA GLN A 68 27.18 15.73 -5.59
C GLN A 68 27.30 17.27 -5.57
N PRO A 69 28.45 17.86 -5.15
CA PRO A 69 28.57 19.32 -4.98
C PRO A 69 28.31 20.16 -6.23
N ARG A 70 28.39 19.54 -7.41
CA ARG A 70 28.31 20.20 -8.72
C ARG A 70 26.92 20.17 -9.36
N GLU A 71 26.01 19.35 -8.84
CA GLU A 71 24.66 19.22 -9.38
C GLU A 71 23.74 20.30 -8.78
N LYS A 72 22.76 20.78 -9.56
CA LYS A 72 21.71 21.65 -9.04
C LYS A 72 20.87 20.86 -8.03
N ARG A 73 21.03 21.18 -6.76
CA ARG A 73 20.29 20.54 -5.66
C ARG A 73 19.11 21.40 -5.25
N ALA A 74 18.03 20.75 -4.83
CA ALA A 74 16.99 21.41 -4.06
C ALA A 74 17.61 22.06 -2.80
N PRO A 75 17.11 23.22 -2.36
CA PRO A 75 17.59 23.89 -1.16
C PRO A 75 17.50 22.99 0.07
N LEU A 76 18.48 23.07 0.97
CA LEU A 76 18.51 22.32 2.23
C LEU A 76 17.20 22.35 3.06
N PRO A 77 16.48 23.48 3.20
CA PRO A 77 15.19 23.48 3.90
C PRO A 77 14.11 22.61 3.22
N GLU A 78 14.18 22.42 1.90
CA GLU A 78 13.27 21.54 1.19
C GLU A 78 13.55 20.07 1.55
N TRP A 79 14.83 19.68 1.63
CA TRP A 79 15.24 18.38 2.17
C TRP A 79 14.80 18.17 3.62
N GLU A 80 14.90 19.20 4.46
CA GLU A 80 14.39 19.16 5.84
C GLU A 80 12.89 18.86 5.86
N SER A 81 12.10 19.61 5.09
CA SER A 81 10.65 19.42 5.04
C SER A 81 10.26 18.05 4.47
N ALA A 82 10.95 17.60 3.42
CA ALA A 82 10.68 16.34 2.76
C ALA A 82 10.98 15.15 3.68
N LEU A 83 12.12 15.18 4.39
CA LEU A 83 12.48 14.15 5.37
C LEU A 83 11.52 14.13 6.56
N ASP A 84 11.02 15.29 7.00
CA ASP A 84 10.10 15.34 8.14
C ASP A 84 8.74 14.75 7.79
N ALA A 85 8.23 15.06 6.59
CA ALA A 85 7.02 14.44 6.05
C ALA A 85 7.21 12.93 5.82
N PHE A 86 8.37 12.51 5.32
CA PHE A 86 8.67 11.10 5.10
C PHE A 86 8.74 10.30 6.43
N LEU A 87 9.40 10.85 7.45
CA LEU A 87 9.52 10.20 8.76
C LEU A 87 8.21 10.21 9.54
N SER A 88 7.46 11.32 9.51
CA SER A 88 6.15 11.40 10.17
C SER A 88 5.11 10.44 9.59
N THR A 89 5.23 10.09 8.30
CA THR A 89 4.38 9.08 7.64
C THR A 89 4.98 7.68 7.68
N ALA A 90 6.11 7.47 8.39
CA ALA A 90 6.84 6.20 8.43
C ALA A 90 7.08 5.58 7.04
N GLY A 91 7.35 6.43 6.04
CA GLY A 91 7.65 6.02 4.67
C GLY A 91 6.45 5.77 3.75
N GLU A 92 5.21 6.07 4.16
CA GLU A 92 4.04 5.97 3.28
C GLU A 92 4.07 7.06 2.17
N VAL A 93 4.61 8.24 2.48
CA VAL A 93 4.75 9.37 1.53
C VAL A 93 6.22 9.71 1.35
N CYS A 94 6.69 9.68 0.10
CA CYS A 94 8.06 10.07 -0.27
C CYS A 94 8.01 11.32 -1.18
N PRO A 95 8.02 12.53 -0.60
CA PRO A 95 8.00 13.77 -1.38
C PRO A 95 9.36 14.04 -2.01
N LEU A 96 9.36 14.72 -3.17
CA LEU A 96 10.59 15.26 -3.75
C LEU A 96 11.26 16.21 -2.73
N PRO A 97 12.60 16.23 -2.64
CA PRO A 97 13.59 15.62 -3.54
C PRO A 97 14.04 14.19 -3.14
N LEU A 98 13.33 13.51 -2.24
CA LEU A 98 13.74 12.19 -1.77
C LEU A 98 13.62 11.12 -2.87
N PRO A 99 14.56 10.16 -2.93
CA PRO A 99 14.47 9.06 -3.89
C PRO A 99 13.38 8.08 -3.44
N GLY A 100 12.58 7.58 -4.39
CA GLY A 100 11.50 6.63 -4.10
C GLY A 100 11.98 5.33 -3.44
N GLU A 101 13.20 4.91 -3.73
CA GLU A 101 13.87 3.75 -3.11
C GLU A 101 14.19 3.95 -1.62
N LEU A 102 14.11 5.17 -1.10
CA LEU A 102 14.34 5.40 0.32
C LEU A 102 13.27 4.71 1.20
N ALA A 103 12.04 4.59 0.69
CA ALA A 103 10.97 3.90 1.41
C ALA A 103 11.28 2.40 1.56
N THR A 104 11.85 1.77 0.53
CA THR A 104 12.20 0.33 0.55
C THR A 104 13.37 0.06 1.49
N THR A 105 14.32 0.99 1.61
CA THR A 105 15.50 0.82 2.48
C THR A 105 15.20 1.10 3.95
N LEU A 106 14.50 2.20 4.26
CA LEU A 106 14.23 2.61 5.65
C LEU A 106 12.98 1.97 6.23
N PHE A 107 11.93 1.75 5.42
CA PHE A 107 10.63 1.25 5.88
C PHE A 107 10.06 0.14 4.97
N PRO A 108 10.75 -1.00 4.82
CA PRO A 108 10.28 -2.09 3.97
C PRO A 108 8.90 -2.63 4.39
N GLU A 109 8.53 -2.52 5.67
CA GLU A 109 7.21 -2.93 6.15
C GLU A 109 6.09 -2.04 5.60
N ALA A 110 6.35 -0.75 5.38
CA ALA A 110 5.37 0.16 4.78
C ALA A 110 5.15 -0.21 3.31
N VAL A 111 6.23 -0.46 2.58
CA VAL A 111 6.18 -0.91 1.18
C VAL A 111 5.46 -2.25 1.06
N PHE A 112 5.80 -3.22 1.91
CA PHE A 112 5.14 -4.53 1.93
C PHE A 112 3.64 -4.41 2.22
N ARG A 113 3.26 -3.60 3.21
CA ARG A 113 1.84 -3.33 3.51
C ARG A 113 1.13 -2.69 2.32
N ARG A 114 1.75 -1.70 1.66
CA ARG A 114 1.18 -1.05 0.47
C ARG A 114 1.00 -2.03 -0.69
N ALA A 115 2.02 -2.83 -0.99
CA ALA A 115 1.97 -3.85 -2.03
C ALA A 115 0.91 -4.92 -1.73
N GLY A 116 0.82 -5.37 -0.47
CA GLY A 116 -0.21 -6.31 -0.01
C GLY A 116 -1.62 -5.74 -0.16
N ARG A 117 -1.84 -4.48 0.22
CA ARG A 117 -3.14 -3.79 0.02
C ARG A 117 -3.50 -3.69 -1.46
N ALA A 118 -2.56 -3.32 -2.32
CA ALA A 118 -2.77 -3.21 -3.76
C ALA A 118 -3.12 -4.58 -4.38
N LYS A 119 -2.38 -5.64 -4.00
CA LYS A 119 -2.67 -7.00 -4.43
C LYS A 119 -4.06 -7.46 -3.99
N HIS A 120 -4.39 -7.27 -2.70
CA HIS A 120 -5.71 -7.66 -2.19
C HIS A 120 -6.86 -6.92 -2.87
N ALA A 121 -6.68 -5.63 -3.17
CA ALA A 121 -7.66 -4.86 -3.94
C ALA A 121 -7.84 -5.43 -5.37
N ALA A 122 -6.74 -5.76 -6.05
CA ALA A 122 -6.79 -6.41 -7.36
C ALA A 122 -7.51 -7.76 -7.31
N ASP A 123 -7.14 -8.63 -6.36
CA ASP A 123 -7.76 -9.94 -6.16
C ASP A 123 -9.27 -9.82 -5.90
N LYS A 124 -9.68 -8.82 -5.11
CA LYS A 124 -11.09 -8.53 -4.84
C LYS A 124 -11.84 -8.10 -6.12
N THR A 125 -11.25 -7.23 -6.94
CA THR A 125 -11.88 -6.81 -8.20
C THR A 125 -12.05 -7.98 -9.17
N VAL A 126 -11.03 -8.82 -9.32
CA VAL A 126 -11.08 -10.03 -10.16
C VAL A 126 -12.13 -10.99 -9.63
N SER A 127 -12.15 -11.24 -8.31
CA SER A 127 -13.14 -12.12 -7.67
C SER A 127 -14.58 -11.62 -7.83
N HIS A 128 -14.79 -10.30 -7.84
CA HIS A 128 -16.12 -9.74 -8.10
C HIS A 128 -16.54 -9.91 -9.56
N ALA A 129 -15.61 -9.74 -10.51
CA ALA A 129 -15.88 -9.96 -11.93
C ALA A 129 -16.24 -11.43 -12.21
N THR A 130 -15.43 -12.37 -11.71
CA THR A 130 -15.68 -13.81 -11.90
C THR A 130 -17.01 -14.26 -11.29
N ARG A 131 -17.37 -13.76 -10.11
CA ARG A 131 -18.68 -14.05 -9.50
C ARG A 131 -19.85 -13.54 -10.34
N ARG A 132 -19.72 -12.37 -10.94
CA ARG A 132 -20.75 -11.82 -11.84
C ARG A 132 -20.91 -12.66 -13.09
N GLU A 133 -19.81 -13.12 -13.68
CA GLU A 133 -19.83 -14.00 -14.85
C GLU A 133 -20.47 -15.36 -14.52
N GLN A 134 -20.11 -15.97 -13.39
CA GLN A 134 -20.71 -17.22 -12.92
C GLN A 134 -22.22 -17.07 -12.71
N GLN A 135 -22.66 -16.01 -12.01
CA GLN A 135 -24.08 -15.75 -11.80
C GLN A 135 -24.85 -15.52 -13.11
N ALA A 136 -24.23 -14.85 -14.09
CA ALA A 136 -24.85 -14.65 -15.40
C ALA A 136 -24.96 -15.97 -16.19
N ALA A 137 -23.97 -16.86 -16.10
CA ALA A 137 -24.03 -18.19 -16.69
C ALA A 137 -25.14 -19.04 -16.04
N ASP A 138 -25.14 -19.16 -14.71
CA ASP A 138 -26.15 -19.89 -13.95
C ASP A 138 -27.57 -19.39 -14.25
N TYR A 139 -27.74 -18.08 -14.38
CA TYR A 139 -29.03 -17.48 -14.72
C TYR A 139 -29.50 -17.89 -16.12
N ARG A 140 -28.60 -17.87 -17.12
CA ARG A 140 -28.92 -18.31 -18.49
C ARG A 140 -29.28 -19.79 -18.54
N GLU A 141 -28.55 -20.64 -17.82
CA GLU A 141 -28.84 -22.07 -17.73
C GLU A 141 -30.24 -22.31 -17.16
N ARG A 142 -30.58 -21.66 -16.04
CA ARG A 142 -31.93 -21.76 -15.45
C ARG A 142 -33.02 -21.25 -16.38
N GLN A 143 -32.77 -20.19 -17.14
CA GLN A 143 -33.74 -19.72 -18.14
C GLN A 143 -33.99 -20.77 -19.22
N LEU A 144 -32.93 -21.40 -19.73
CA LEU A 144 -33.06 -22.47 -20.72
C LEU A 144 -33.81 -23.67 -20.15
N GLU A 145 -33.49 -24.11 -18.93
CA GLU A 145 -34.21 -25.19 -18.24
C GLU A 145 -35.71 -24.87 -18.07
N ASN A 146 -36.04 -23.64 -17.69
CA ASN A 146 -37.43 -23.22 -17.55
C ASN A 146 -38.19 -23.26 -18.88
N LEU A 147 -37.56 -22.82 -19.98
CA LEU A 147 -38.14 -22.91 -21.33
C LEU A 147 -38.36 -24.36 -21.75
N ILE A 148 -37.40 -25.25 -21.49
CA ILE A 148 -37.52 -26.69 -21.76
C ILE A 148 -38.71 -27.28 -20.99
N ARG A 149 -38.78 -27.03 -19.67
CA ARG A 149 -39.89 -27.52 -18.83
C ARG A 149 -41.25 -26.98 -19.29
N GLN A 150 -41.30 -25.73 -19.72
CA GLN A 150 -42.53 -25.15 -20.26
C GLN A 150 -42.95 -25.88 -21.54
N ALA A 151 -42.03 -26.09 -22.49
CA ALA A 151 -42.30 -26.83 -23.71
C ALA A 151 -42.73 -28.29 -23.44
N GLU A 152 -42.09 -28.96 -22.49
CA GLU A 152 -42.49 -30.30 -22.03
C GLU A 152 -43.93 -30.32 -21.48
N THR A 153 -44.28 -29.29 -20.69
CA THR A 153 -45.63 -29.13 -20.14
C THR A 153 -46.65 -28.91 -21.27
N GLU A 154 -46.36 -28.00 -22.21
CA GLU A 154 -47.22 -27.72 -23.36
C GLU A 154 -47.44 -28.97 -24.24
N LEU A 155 -46.37 -29.74 -24.47
CA LEU A 155 -46.46 -31.01 -25.20
C LEU A 155 -47.35 -32.03 -24.47
N ALA A 156 -47.23 -32.15 -23.15
CA ALA A 156 -48.03 -33.08 -22.35
C ALA A 156 -49.54 -32.78 -22.39
N PHE A 157 -49.91 -31.52 -22.60
CA PHE A 157 -51.31 -31.08 -22.74
C PHE A 157 -51.78 -30.93 -24.20
N SER A 158 -50.96 -31.29 -25.19
CA SER A 158 -51.36 -31.24 -26.59
C SER A 158 -52.34 -32.36 -26.98
N THR A 159 -53.28 -32.05 -27.87
CA THR A 159 -54.30 -32.97 -28.39
C THR A 159 -54.05 -33.33 -29.86
N LEU A 160 -54.72 -34.37 -30.36
CA LEU A 160 -54.55 -34.82 -31.76
C LEU A 160 -54.85 -33.72 -32.80
N GLU A 161 -55.73 -32.77 -32.51
CA GLU A 161 -56.05 -31.64 -33.40
C GLU A 161 -54.94 -30.59 -33.44
N THR A 162 -54.32 -30.29 -32.29
CA THR A 162 -53.19 -29.36 -32.20
C THR A 162 -51.97 -29.93 -32.92
N LEU A 163 -51.74 -31.24 -32.82
CA LEU A 163 -50.69 -31.93 -33.57
C LEU A 163 -50.95 -31.94 -35.08
N ARG A 164 -52.19 -32.16 -35.54
CA ARG A 164 -52.55 -32.08 -36.97
C ARG A 164 -52.30 -30.68 -37.55
N GLY A 165 -52.49 -29.62 -36.77
CA GLY A 165 -52.18 -28.26 -37.17
C GLY A 165 -50.68 -28.01 -37.46
N TRP A 166 -49.77 -28.76 -36.83
CA TRP A 166 -48.33 -28.65 -37.08
C TRP A 166 -47.88 -29.34 -38.38
N PHE A 167 -48.64 -30.34 -38.85
CA PHE A 167 -48.36 -31.06 -40.11
C PHE A 167 -49.09 -30.49 -41.33
N ALA A 168 -49.97 -29.49 -41.14
CA ALA A 168 -50.73 -28.84 -42.21
C ALA A 168 -50.07 -27.55 -42.74
N ALA A 169 -48.93 -27.14 -42.18
CA ALA A 169 -48.07 -26.05 -42.66
C ALA A 169 -46.88 -26.59 -43.46
#